data_AF-X0WBY0-F1
#
_entry.id   AF-X0WBY0-F1
#
_cell.length_a   1.000
_cell.length_b   1.000
_cell.length_c   1.000
_cell.angle_alpha   90.00
_cell.angle_beta   90.00
_cell.angle_gamma   90.00
#
_symmetry.space_group_name_H-M   'P 1'
#
loop_
_entity.id
_entity.type
_entity.pdbx_description
1 polymer ?
#
loop_
_entity_poly.entity_id
_entity_poly.type
_entity_poly.pdbx_seq_one_letter_code
_entity_poly.pdbx_strand_id
1 'polypeptide(L)' 'MKKKAMAYWSVICPGCNIGRKYPDSFIGKRVVEHWEKGCPVNKAYMEVFGEKEDKNKKNNEKEKGE' A
#
# COMPACT_ATOMS: atom_id res chain seq x y z
N MET A 1 14.50 9.47 9.66
CA MET A 1 13.37 9.58 10.61
C MET A 1 12.06 10.01 9.96
N LYS A 2 12.01 11.10 9.16
CA LYS A 2 10.77 11.58 8.50
C LYS A 2 10.06 10.58 7.58
N LYS A 3 10.81 9.81 6.77
CA LYS A 3 10.23 8.80 5.86
C LYS A 3 9.48 7.68 6.58
N LYS A 4 10.04 7.17 7.69
CA LYS A 4 9.38 6.15 8.53
C LYS A 4 8.09 6.68 9.15
N ALA A 5 8.10 7.93 9.66
CA ALA A 5 6.89 8.55 10.19
C ALA A 5 5.79 8.70 9.13
N MET A 6 6.13 9.15 7.91
CA MET A 6 5.19 9.21 6.78
C MET A 6 4.69 7.82 6.35
N ALA A 7 5.56 6.81 6.36
CA ALA A 7 5.17 5.44 6.06
C ALA A 7 4.17 4.90 7.09
N TYR A 8 4.41 5.14 8.39
CA TYR A 8 3.45 4.81 9.46
C TYR A 8 2.16 5.64 9.36
N TRP A 9 2.25 6.90 8.91
CA TRP A 9 1.06 7.70 8.63
C TRP A 9 0.16 7.06 7.56
N SER A 10 0.74 6.36 6.58
CA SER A 10 -0.04 5.59 5.59
C SER A 10 -0.82 4.43 6.21
N VAL A 11 -0.31 3.83 7.29
CA VAL A 11 -0.96 2.74 8.02
C VAL A 11 -2.22 3.22 8.74
N ILE A 12 -2.23 4.47 9.21
CA ILE A 12 -3.39 5.06 9.88
C ILE A 12 -4.27 5.89 8.95
N CYS A 13 -3.80 6.21 7.74
CA CYS A 13 -4.57 6.95 6.75
C CYS A 13 -5.78 6.11 6.28
N PRO A 14 -7.03 6.57 6.54
CA PRO A 14 -8.22 5.80 6.18
C PRO A 14 -8.31 5.52 4.68
N GLY A 15 -7.97 6.52 3.85
CA GLY A 15 -7.90 6.38 2.41
C GLY A 15 -6.90 5.29 2.01
N CYS A 16 -5.66 5.36 2.49
CA CYS A 16 -4.64 4.38 2.12
C CYS A 16 -4.98 2.95 2.60
N ASN A 17 -5.66 2.80 3.74
CA ASN A 17 -6.16 1.49 4.18
C ASN A 17 -7.26 0.94 3.25
N ILE A 18 -8.19 1.79 2.80
CA ILE A 18 -9.23 1.39 1.84
C ILE A 18 -8.59 1.01 0.50
N GLY A 19 -7.66 1.83 -0.01
CA GLY A 19 -6.97 1.55 -1.27
C GLY A 19 -6.20 0.22 -1.24
N ARG A 20 -5.56 -0.12 -0.11
CA ARG A 20 -4.85 -1.40 0.05
C ARG A 20 -5.79 -2.60 0.19
N LYS A 21 -6.88 -2.46 0.96
CA LYS A 21 -7.79 -3.57 1.25
C LYS A 21 -8.83 -3.83 0.16
N TYR A 22 -9.29 -2.77 -0.52
CA TYR A 22 -10.38 -2.81 -1.49
C TYR A 22 -10.06 -1.94 -2.72
N PRO A 23 -8.97 -2.21 -3.45
CA PRO A 23 -8.51 -1.36 -4.57
C PRO A 23 -9.58 -1.19 -5.66
N ASP A 24 -10.40 -2.21 -5.91
CA ASP A 24 -11.42 -2.20 -6.98
C ASP A 24 -12.76 -1.58 -6.56
N SER A 25 -12.94 -1.22 -5.28
CA SER A 25 -14.14 -0.53 -4.81
C SER A 25 -14.24 0.89 -5.38
N PHE A 26 -15.43 1.49 -5.38
CA PHE A 26 -15.63 2.86 -5.87
C PHE A 26 -14.69 3.88 -5.18
N ILE A 27 -14.54 3.76 -3.86
CA ILE A 27 -13.63 4.62 -3.08
C ILE A 27 -12.18 4.18 -3.28
N GLY A 28 -11.92 2.87 -3.34
CA GLY A 28 -10.59 2.31 -3.59
C GLY A 28 -9.97 2.82 -4.89
N LYS A 29 -10.73 2.79 -5.99
CA LYS A 29 -10.28 3.29 -7.29
C LYS A 29 -9.85 4.76 -7.21
N ARG A 30 -10.63 5.61 -6.55
CA ARG A 30 -10.28 7.02 -6.33
C ARG A 30 -9.00 7.20 -5.50
N VAL A 31 -8.79 6.34 -4.51
CA VAL A 31 -7.56 6.34 -3.71
C VAL A 31 -6.36 5.91 -4.56
N VAL A 32 -6.50 4.89 -5.39
CA VAL A 32 -5.46 4.43 -6.31
C VAL A 32 -5.10 5.54 -7.30
N GLU A 33 -6.10 6.20 -7.91
CA GLU A 33 -5.87 7.37 -8.76
C GLU A 33 -5.15 8.51 -8.02
N HIS A 34 -5.47 8.73 -6.74
CA HIS A 34 -4.75 9.70 -5.91
C HIS A 34 -3.29 9.29 -5.67
N TRP A 35 -2.99 7.99 -5.53
CA TRP A 35 -1.62 7.51 -5.43
C TRP A 35 -0.83 7.75 -6.71
N GLU A 36 -1.42 7.46 -7.87
CA GLU A 36 -0.82 7.69 -9.19
C GLU A 36 -0.51 9.17 -9.43
N LYS A 37 -1.37 10.07 -8.94
CA LYS A 37 -1.15 11.53 -8.98
C LYS A 37 -0.02 12.02 -8.06
N GLY A 38 0.48 11.18 -7.16
CA GLY A 38 1.62 11.48 -6.30
C GLY A 38 1.26 11.66 -4.83
N CYS A 39 0.76 10.61 -4.19
CA CYS A 39 0.55 10.61 -2.75
C CYS A 39 1.89 10.42 -1.98
N PRO A 40 2.38 11.43 -1.23
CA PRO A 40 3.69 11.35 -0.57
C PRO A 40 3.71 10.33 0.57
N VAL A 41 2.56 10.13 1.22
CA VAL A 41 2.36 9.17 2.31
C VAL A 41 2.42 7.73 1.78
N ASN A 42 1.72 7.45 0.67
CA ASN A 42 1.78 6.15 0.01
C ASN A 42 3.17 5.87 -0.58
N LYS A 43 3.83 6.88 -1.17
CA LYS A 43 5.21 6.74 -1.66
C LYS A 43 6.17 6.34 -0.54
N ALA A 44 6.12 7.03 0.60
CA ALA A 44 6.94 6.69 1.76
C ALA A 44 6.63 5.28 2.29
N TYR A 45 5.36 4.87 2.26
CA TYR A 45 4.94 3.52 2.62
C TYR A 45 5.54 2.47 1.67
N MET A 46 5.47 2.66 0.36
CA MET A 46 6.06 1.76 -0.63
C MET A 46 7.58 1.67 -0.50
N GLU A 47 8.26 2.79 -0.23
CA GLU A 47 9.73 2.81 0.00
C GLU A 47 10.15 2.04 1.26
N VAL A 48 9.29 1.92 2.28
CA VAL A 48 9.63 1.31 3.58
C VAL A 48 9.07 -0.11 3.73
N PHE A 49 7.86 -0.35 3.22
CA PHE A 49 7.09 -1.58 3.41
C PHE A 49 6.77 -2.29 2.08
N GLY A 50 6.81 -1.60 0.94
CA GLY A 50 6.43 -2.17 -0.36
C GLY A 50 7.26 -3.38 -0.76
N GLU A 51 8.56 -3.40 -0.45
CA GLU A 51 9.41 -4.59 -0.68
C GLU A 51 8.99 -5.80 0.16
N LYS A 52 8.37 -5.60 1.33
CA LYS A 52 7.90 -6.71 2.19
C LYS A 52 6.56 -7.25 1.71
N GLU A 53 5.66 -6.40 1.21
CA GLU A 53 4.38 -6.84 0.65
C GLU A 53 4.57 -7.66 -0.64
N ASP A 54 5.45 -7.26 -1.56
CA ASP A 54 5.72 -8.02 -2.79
C ASP A 54 6.34 -9.39 -2.49
N LYS A 55 7.26 -9.46 -1.51
CA LYS A 55 7.90 -10.71 -1.06
C LYS A 55 6.90 -11.65 -0.37
N ASN A 56 5.98 -11.12 0.43
CA ASN A 56 4.96 -11.93 1.11
C ASN A 56 3.91 -12.46 0.11
N LYS A 57 3.52 -11.64 -0.87
CA LYS A 57 2.59 -12.06 -1.93
C LYS A 57 3.18 -13.17 -2.81
N LYS A 58 4.45 -13.04 -3.21
CA LYS A 58 5.19 -14.10 -3.93
C LYS A 58 5.36 -15.39 -3.14
N ASN A 59 5.57 -15.31 -1.83
CA ASN A 59 5.68 -16.51 -0.99
C ASN A 59 4.33 -17.23 -0.84
N ASN A 60 3.24 -16.47 -0.64
CA ASN A 60 1.88 -17.03 -0.59
C ASN A 60 1.38 -17.61 -1.92
N GLU A 61 1.82 -17.07 -3.07
CA GLU A 61 1.55 -17.66 -4.39
C GLU A 61 2.31 -18.96 -4.63
N LYS A 62 3.51 -19.12 -4.04
CA LYS A 62 4.26 -20.38 -4.10
C LYS A 62 3.69 -21.47 -3.18
N GLU A 63 3.11 -21.12 -2.04
CA GLU A 63 2.52 -22.10 -1.10
C GLU A 63 1.10 -22.57 -1.49
N LYS A 64 0.48 -21.98 -2.51
CA LYS A 64 -0.83 -22.42 -3.04
C LYS A 64 -0.73 -23.33 -4.28
N GLY A 65 0.46 -23.78 -4.63
CA GLY A 65 0.73 -24.64 -5.78
C GLY A 65 1.57 -25.86 -5.41
N GLU A 66 1.10 -26.67 -4.46
CA GLU A 66 1.42 -28.10 -4.32
C GLU A 66 0.15 -28.89 -3.99
#